data_AF-A0A7Y4QEK9-F1
#
_entry.id   AF-A0A7Y4QEK9-F1
#
_cell.length_a   1.000
_cell.length_b   1.000
_cell.length_c   1.000
_cell.angle_alpha   90.00
_cell.angle_beta   90.00
_cell.angle_gamma   90.00
#
_symmetry.space_group_name_H-M   'P 1'
#
loop_
_entity.id
_entity.type
_entity.pdbx_description
1 polymer ?
#
loop_
_entity_poly.entity_id
_entity_poly.type
_entity_poly.pdbx_seq_one_letter_code
_entity_poly.pdbx_strand_id
1 'polypeptide(L)'
;MTTLYLTTAERALYDVLPASVKSAWNGTVEEEKGTAWESDEELEERIVTFSEEATPELKQFVEKIQQKLKNKENPDDLNFSDIPEKLIPTILFVIGARGLSQMLEGLLRQENVALSGAAVFSEARHLLLESNAAYMYV
;
A
#
# COMPACT_ATOMS: atom_id res chain seq x y z
N MET A 1 -0.97 -7.04 -18.34
CA MET A 1 0.28 -6.28 -18.24
C MET A 1 0.19 -5.55 -16.91
N THR A 2 1.20 -5.60 -16.05
CA THR A 2 1.09 -5.02 -14.70
C THR A 2 1.25 -3.50 -14.78
N THR A 3 0.40 -2.76 -14.06
CA THR A 3 0.40 -1.29 -14.03
C THR A 3 0.88 -0.81 -12.67
N LEU A 4 1.75 0.21 -12.68
CA LEU A 4 2.17 0.94 -11.49
C LEU A 4 1.41 2.28 -11.46
N TYR A 5 0.43 2.41 -10.56
CA TYR A 5 -0.35 3.64 -10.38
C TYR A 5 0.37 4.57 -9.41
N LEU A 6 0.79 5.74 -9.85
CA LEU A 6 1.57 6.66 -9.02
C LEU A 6 0.85 7.99 -8.84
N THR A 7 0.79 8.48 -7.61
CA THR A 7 0.46 9.88 -7.34
C THR A 7 1.58 10.79 -7.87
N THR A 8 1.34 12.10 -7.93
CA THR A 8 2.38 13.08 -8.31
C THR A 8 3.63 12.99 -7.44
N ALA A 9 3.47 12.78 -6.13
CA ALA A 9 4.59 12.68 -5.20
C ALA A 9 5.40 11.39 -5.44
N GLU A 10 4.71 10.26 -5.62
CA GLU A 10 5.35 8.97 -5.89
C GLU A 10 6.01 8.94 -7.27
N ARG A 11 5.45 9.65 -8.26
CA ARG A 11 6.06 9.80 -9.58
C ARG A 11 7.41 10.51 -9.49
N ALA A 12 7.53 11.54 -8.66
CA ALA A 12 8.82 12.19 -8.43
C ALA A 12 9.86 11.24 -7.80
N LEU A 13 9.44 10.34 -6.91
CA LEU A 13 10.31 9.29 -6.35
C LEU A 13 10.72 8.27 -7.42
N TYR A 14 9.76 7.82 -8.24
CA TYR A 14 10.02 6.90 -9.34
C TYR A 14 11.01 7.47 -10.36
N ASP A 15 10.87 8.75 -10.73
CA ASP A 15 11.67 9.36 -11.78
C ASP A 15 13.17 9.44 -11.40
N VAL A 16 13.49 9.52 -10.11
CA VAL A 16 14.87 9.52 -9.60
C VAL A 16 15.46 8.12 -9.38
N LEU A 17 14.68 7.04 -9.57
CA LEU A 17 15.21 5.69 -9.47
C LEU A 17 16.32 5.41 -10.49
N PRO A 18 17.26 4.50 -10.18
CA PRO A 18 18.30 4.09 -11.11
C PRO A 18 17.72 3.61 -12.45
N ALA A 19 18.41 3.92 -13.54
CA ALA A 19 18.00 3.50 -14.88
C ALA A 19 17.87 1.97 -14.99
N SER A 20 18.75 1.22 -14.32
CA SER A 20 18.71 -0.25 -14.25
C SER A 20 17.38 -0.78 -13.70
N VAL A 21 16.85 -0.16 -12.63
CA VAL A 21 15.57 -0.53 -12.01
C VAL A 21 14.43 -0.25 -12.98
N LYS A 22 14.38 0.95 -13.56
CA LYS A 22 13.33 1.35 -14.52
C LYS A 22 13.37 0.52 -15.80
N SER A 23 14.55 0.16 -16.30
CA SER A 23 14.70 -0.67 -17.50
C SER A 23 14.36 -2.14 -17.26
N ALA A 24 14.46 -2.63 -16.02
CA ALA A 24 14.03 -3.98 -15.66
C ALA A 24 12.49 -4.10 -15.53
N TRP A 25 11.78 -2.96 -15.43
CA TRP A 25 10.33 -2.93 -15.36
C TRP A 25 9.69 -3.16 -16.74
N ASN A 26 8.87 -4.20 -16.84
CA ASN A 26 8.16 -4.59 -18.07
C ASN A 26 6.67 -4.22 -18.05
N GLY A 27 6.24 -3.38 -17.12
CA GLY A 27 4.86 -2.92 -16.99
C GLY A 27 4.65 -1.50 -17.47
N THR A 28 3.44 -0.97 -17.24
CA THR A 28 3.09 0.42 -17.52
C THR A 28 3.16 1.26 -16.24
N VAL A 29 3.32 2.57 -16.39
CA VAL A 29 3.25 3.53 -15.28
C VAL A 29 2.13 4.51 -15.60
N GLU A 30 1.13 4.56 -14.73
CA GLU A 30 -0.05 5.40 -14.89
C GLU A 30 -0.20 6.36 -13.71
N GLU A 31 -0.93 7.45 -13.93
CA GLU A 31 -1.26 8.40 -12.89
C GLU A 31 -2.39 7.85 -12.02
N GLU A 32 -2.20 7.86 -10.70
CA GLU A 32 -3.29 7.66 -9.74
C GLU A 32 -4.16 8.90 -9.67
N LYS A 33 -5.45 8.74 -9.97
CA LYS A 33 -6.44 9.82 -9.97
C LYS A 33 -7.47 9.70 -8.84
N GLY A 34 -7.47 8.58 -8.12
CA GLY A 34 -8.38 8.36 -7.00
C GLY A 34 -8.16 9.39 -5.89
N THR A 35 -9.26 9.96 -5.40
CA THR A 35 -9.27 10.94 -4.30
C THR A 35 -10.12 10.50 -3.11
N ALA A 36 -10.77 9.34 -3.20
CA ALA A 36 -11.62 8.76 -2.19
C ALA A 36 -10.82 8.04 -1.09
N TRP A 37 -9.98 8.79 -0.39
CA TRP A 37 -9.17 8.27 0.71
C TRP A 37 -10.03 8.05 1.96
N GLU A 38 -9.68 7.03 2.75
CA GLU A 38 -10.37 6.75 4.01
C GLU A 38 -10.12 7.84 5.07
N SER A 39 -11.16 8.17 5.86
CA SER A 39 -11.03 8.97 7.08
C SER A 39 -10.26 8.21 8.16
N ASP A 40 -9.80 8.92 9.20
CA ASP A 40 -9.16 8.27 10.34
C ASP A 40 -10.16 7.34 11.07
N GLU A 41 -11.44 7.72 11.16
CA GLU A 41 -12.49 6.88 11.76
C GLU A 41 -12.73 5.60 10.95
N GLU A 42 -12.82 5.69 9.61
CA GLU A 42 -13.03 4.52 8.75
C GLU A 42 -11.89 3.51 8.87
N LEU A 43 -10.64 3.99 8.98
CA LEU A 43 -9.49 3.12 9.22
C LEU A 43 -9.56 2.48 10.61
N GLU A 44 -9.90 3.26 11.66
CA GLU A 44 -10.04 2.74 13.02
C GLU A 44 -11.11 1.63 13.10
N GLU A 45 -12.26 1.80 12.44
CA GLU A 45 -13.32 0.79 12.38
C GLU A 45 -12.85 -0.51 11.69
N ARG A 46 -12.10 -0.40 10.58
CA ARG A 46 -11.51 -1.58 9.90
C ARG A 46 -10.58 -2.34 10.84
N ILE A 47 -9.79 -1.62 11.63
CA ILE A 47 -8.81 -2.20 12.56
C ILE A 47 -9.52 -2.90 13.71
N VAL A 48 -10.57 -2.29 14.28
CA VAL A 48 -11.37 -2.89 15.34
C VAL A 48 -12.00 -4.19 14.84
N THR A 49 -12.69 -4.14 13.70
CA THR A 49 -13.34 -5.31 13.07
C THR A 49 -12.33 -6.43 12.82
N PHE A 50 -11.19 -6.09 12.24
CA PHE A 50 -10.10 -7.04 12.02
C PHE A 50 -9.57 -7.63 13.32
N SER A 51 -9.42 -6.81 14.36
CA SER A 51 -8.90 -7.22 15.65
C SER A 51 -9.85 -8.13 16.43
N GLU A 52 -11.12 -8.20 16.09
CA GLU A 52 -12.01 -9.18 16.72
C GLU A 52 -11.81 -10.60 16.15
N GLU A 53 -11.41 -10.68 14.87
CA GLU A 53 -11.32 -11.95 14.12
C GLU A 53 -9.88 -12.45 13.91
N ALA A 54 -8.87 -11.58 14.06
CA ALA A 54 -7.48 -11.89 13.78
C ALA A 54 -6.79 -12.72 14.88
N THR A 55 -5.80 -13.53 14.48
CA THR A 55 -4.88 -14.17 15.44
C THR A 55 -3.96 -13.12 16.10
N PRO A 56 -3.40 -13.39 17.29
CA PRO A 56 -2.49 -12.45 17.96
C PRO A 56 -1.30 -12.01 17.10
N GLU A 57 -0.71 -12.92 16.32
CA GLU A 57 0.43 -12.64 15.45
C GLU A 57 0.05 -11.66 14.34
N LEU A 58 -1.14 -11.84 13.77
CA LEU A 58 -1.66 -11.02 12.70
C LEU A 58 -2.02 -9.60 13.19
N LYS A 59 -2.55 -9.49 14.42
CA LYS A 59 -2.75 -8.20 15.10
C LYS A 59 -1.44 -7.46 15.29
N GLN A 60 -0.44 -8.13 15.85
CA GLN A 60 0.89 -7.55 16.07
C GLN A 60 1.53 -7.07 14.76
N PHE A 61 1.35 -7.83 13.67
CA PHE A 61 1.83 -7.41 12.37
C PHE A 61 1.15 -6.12 11.90
N VAL A 62 -0.17 -6.03 11.94
CA VAL A 62 -0.91 -4.82 11.54
C VAL A 62 -0.60 -3.62 12.44
N GLU A 63 -0.51 -3.83 13.75
CA GLU A 63 -0.09 -2.79 14.70
C GLU A 63 1.32 -2.28 14.38
N LYS A 64 2.26 -3.18 14.03
CA LYS A 64 3.61 -2.79 13.60
C LYS A 64 3.57 -1.94 12.35
N ILE A 65 2.72 -2.29 11.36
CA ILE A 65 2.53 -1.45 10.16
C ILE A 65 2.04 -0.07 10.59
N GLN A 66 0.98 0.01 11.37
CA GLN A 66 0.39 1.29 11.80
C GLN A 66 1.35 2.18 12.58
N GLN A 67 2.14 1.61 13.49
CA GLN A 67 3.13 2.37 14.24
C GLN A 67 4.17 2.98 13.30
N LYS A 68 4.64 2.21 12.30
CA LYS A 68 5.58 2.70 11.29
C LYS A 68 4.97 3.82 10.44
N LEU A 69 3.74 3.61 9.98
CA LEU A 69 2.98 4.63 9.23
C LEU A 69 2.84 5.93 10.04
N LYS A 70 2.44 5.81 11.32
CA LYS A 70 2.30 6.95 12.23
C LYS A 70 3.61 7.70 12.45
N ASN A 71 4.72 6.98 12.55
CA ASN A 71 6.05 7.55 12.76
C ASN A 71 6.73 7.99 11.46
N LYS A 72 6.10 7.76 10.29
CA LYS A 72 6.71 7.96 8.96
C LYS A 72 8.02 7.18 8.78
N GLU A 73 8.10 6.02 9.42
CA GLU A 73 9.21 5.09 9.29
C GLU A 73 9.05 4.28 8.01
N ASN A 74 10.18 3.92 7.39
CA ASN A 74 10.17 3.10 6.20
C ASN A 74 9.74 1.65 6.55
N PRO A 75 8.76 1.05 5.83
CA PRO A 75 8.35 -0.33 6.04
C PRO A 75 9.34 -1.41 5.57
N ASP A 76 10.63 -1.11 5.40
CA ASP A 76 11.64 -2.02 4.81
C ASP A 76 11.81 -3.34 5.56
N ASP A 77 11.46 -3.36 6.85
CA ASP A 77 11.50 -4.52 7.74
C ASP A 77 10.14 -5.23 7.89
N LEU A 78 9.14 -4.87 7.07
CA LEU A 78 7.89 -5.61 6.96
C LEU A 78 8.09 -6.81 6.05
N ASN A 79 8.23 -7.97 6.67
CA ASN A 79 8.32 -9.22 5.94
C ASN A 79 6.94 -9.85 5.74
N PHE A 80 6.35 -9.64 4.56
CA PHE A 80 5.08 -10.29 4.21
C PHE A 80 5.21 -11.81 4.02
N SER A 81 6.42 -12.37 3.90
CA SER A 81 6.62 -13.81 3.80
C SER A 81 6.24 -14.57 5.06
N ASP A 82 6.17 -13.89 6.21
CA ASP A 82 5.74 -14.48 7.49
C ASP A 82 4.21 -14.50 7.62
N ILE A 83 3.49 -13.91 6.66
CA ILE A 83 2.04 -13.83 6.64
C ILE A 83 1.49 -14.88 5.67
N PRO A 84 0.49 -15.69 6.08
CA PRO A 84 -0.23 -16.56 5.15
C PRO A 84 -0.78 -15.77 3.98
N GLU A 85 -0.47 -16.17 2.74
CA GLU A 85 -0.83 -15.42 1.51
C GLU A 85 -2.32 -15.04 1.46
N LYS A 86 -3.21 -15.93 1.94
CA LYS A 86 -4.65 -15.70 2.00
C LYS A 86 -5.07 -14.49 2.87
N LEU A 87 -4.21 -14.03 3.77
CA LEU A 87 -4.46 -12.91 4.68
C LEU A 87 -3.89 -11.59 4.15
N ILE A 88 -3.04 -11.62 3.13
CA ILE A 88 -2.46 -10.40 2.54
C ILE A 88 -3.57 -9.45 2.08
N PRO A 89 -4.61 -9.86 1.32
CA PRO A 89 -5.68 -8.94 0.91
C PRO A 89 -6.37 -8.27 2.09
N THR A 90 -6.62 -9.02 3.17
CA THR A 90 -7.22 -8.48 4.40
C THR A 90 -6.33 -7.42 5.03
N ILE A 91 -5.02 -7.66 5.13
CA ILE A 91 -4.08 -6.67 5.66
C ILE A 91 -4.07 -5.41 4.80
N LEU A 92 -3.98 -5.55 3.47
CA LEU A 92 -3.97 -4.41 2.54
C LEU A 92 -5.25 -3.58 2.66
N PHE A 93 -6.40 -4.24 2.86
CA PHE A 93 -7.68 -3.56 3.12
C PHE A 93 -7.69 -2.80 4.46
N VAL A 94 -7.20 -3.44 5.53
CA VAL A 94 -7.19 -2.88 6.88
C VAL A 94 -6.30 -1.65 6.99
N ILE A 95 -5.14 -1.64 6.33
CA ILE A 95 -4.25 -0.47 6.31
C ILE A 95 -4.76 0.64 5.38
N GLY A 96 -5.69 0.31 4.48
CA GLY A 96 -6.38 1.23 3.58
C GLY A 96 -5.50 1.86 2.49
N ALA A 97 -6.11 2.65 1.62
CA ALA A 97 -5.40 3.33 0.54
C ALA A 97 -4.27 4.21 1.11
N ARG A 98 -4.52 4.91 2.22
CA ARG A 98 -3.53 5.77 2.90
C ARG A 98 -2.30 5.00 3.37
N GLY A 99 -2.49 3.84 4.00
CA GLY A 99 -1.39 2.99 4.42
C GLY A 99 -0.58 2.47 3.23
N LEU A 100 -1.29 2.03 2.17
CA LEU A 100 -0.65 1.57 0.93
C LEU A 100 0.17 2.67 0.24
N SER A 101 -0.28 3.92 0.23
CA SER A 101 0.48 5.02 -0.36
C SER A 101 1.79 5.27 0.40
N GLN A 102 1.76 5.25 1.73
CA GLN A 102 2.98 5.39 2.53
C GLN A 102 3.93 4.20 2.34
N MET A 103 3.39 2.98 2.20
CA MET A 103 4.21 1.82 1.88
C MET A 103 4.87 1.93 0.51
N LEU A 104 4.11 2.38 -0.49
CA LEU A 104 4.60 2.60 -1.83
C LEU A 104 5.69 3.68 -1.87
N GLU A 105 5.49 4.81 -1.17
CA GLU A 105 6.52 5.84 -1.02
C GLU A 105 7.80 5.29 -0.37
N GLY A 106 7.66 4.48 0.68
CA GLY A 106 8.79 3.83 1.36
C GLY A 106 9.59 2.93 0.42
N LEU A 107 8.89 2.09 -0.34
CA LEU A 107 9.48 1.22 -1.35
C LEU A 107 10.21 2.02 -2.43
N LEU A 108 9.58 3.07 -2.98
CA LEU A 108 10.16 3.89 -4.05
C LEU A 108 11.39 4.71 -3.60
N ARG A 109 11.63 4.83 -2.28
CA ARG A 109 12.88 5.42 -1.75
C ARG A 109 14.04 4.44 -1.71
N GLN A 110 13.79 3.14 -1.86
CA GLN A 110 14.84 2.14 -1.90
C GLN A 110 15.55 2.15 -3.26
N GLU A 111 16.87 2.21 -3.24
CA GLU A 111 17.69 2.23 -4.47
C GLU A 111 17.46 1.00 -5.35
N ASN A 112 17.22 -0.16 -4.74
CA ASN A 112 17.01 -1.45 -5.42
C ASN A 112 15.58 -1.96 -5.29
N VAL A 113 14.59 -1.06 -5.34
CA VAL A 113 13.17 -1.43 -5.24
C VAL A 113 12.75 -2.45 -6.31
N ALA A 114 12.02 -3.47 -5.88
CA ALA A 114 11.32 -4.37 -6.79
C ALA A 114 10.01 -3.72 -7.28
N LEU A 115 10.04 -3.12 -8.48
CA LEU A 115 8.88 -2.41 -9.04
C LEU A 115 7.63 -3.31 -9.23
N SER A 116 7.79 -4.62 -9.33
CA SER A 116 6.67 -5.57 -9.31
C SER A 116 5.94 -5.60 -7.96
N GLY A 117 6.67 -5.52 -6.85
CA GLY A 117 6.06 -5.42 -5.52
C GLY A 117 5.36 -4.07 -5.34
N ALA A 118 6.02 -2.98 -5.75
CA ALA A 118 5.43 -1.65 -5.76
C ALA A 118 4.13 -1.59 -6.58
N ALA A 119 4.08 -2.30 -7.71
CA ALA A 119 2.88 -2.37 -8.54
C ALA A 119 1.70 -3.03 -7.83
N VAL A 120 1.93 -4.12 -7.09
CA VAL A 120 0.88 -4.78 -6.28
C VAL A 120 0.28 -3.82 -5.25
N PHE A 121 1.11 -3.06 -4.53
CA PHE A 121 0.62 -2.08 -3.57
C PHE A 121 -0.14 -0.93 -4.25
N SER A 122 0.36 -0.46 -5.39
CA SER A 122 -0.30 0.61 -6.15
C SER A 122 -1.65 0.18 -6.71
N GLU A 123 -1.77 -1.06 -7.18
CA GLU A 123 -3.00 -1.63 -7.74
C GLU A 123 -4.03 -1.86 -6.62
N ALA A 124 -3.60 -2.42 -5.49
CA ALA A 124 -4.47 -2.55 -4.31
C ALA A 124 -5.01 -1.18 -3.84
N ARG A 125 -4.15 -0.15 -3.83
CA ARG A 125 -4.58 1.22 -3.48
C ARG A 125 -5.58 1.75 -4.49
N HIS A 126 -5.30 1.61 -5.78
CA HIS A 126 -6.18 2.08 -6.86
C HIS A 126 -7.59 1.48 -6.72
N LEU A 127 -7.67 0.15 -6.52
CA LEU A 127 -8.94 -0.55 -6.33
C LEU A 127 -9.68 -0.10 -5.06
N LEU A 128 -8.96 0.19 -3.96
CA LEU A 128 -9.59 0.74 -2.75
C LEU A 128 -10.16 2.14 -3.00
N LEU A 129 -9.44 3.01 -3.70
CA LEU A 129 -9.91 4.35 -4.04
C LEU A 129 -11.15 4.28 -4.95
N GLU A 130 -11.16 3.38 -5.94
CA GLU A 130 -12.35 3.13 -6.77
C GLU A 130 -13.54 2.62 -5.94
N SER A 131 -13.30 1.66 -5.05
CA SER A 131 -14.31 1.11 -4.15
C SER A 131 -14.89 2.19 -3.22
N ASN A 132 -14.03 2.95 -2.53
CA ASN A 132 -14.46 4.02 -1.63
C ASN A 132 -15.26 5.09 -2.38
N ALA A 133 -14.87 5.43 -3.61
CA ALA A 133 -15.60 6.37 -4.45
C ALA A 133 -17.01 5.86 -4.78
N ALA A 134 -17.17 4.57 -5.04
CA ALA A 134 -18.47 3.97 -5.34
C ALA A 134 -19.43 4.02 -4.13
N TYR A 135 -18.93 3.89 -2.90
CA TYR A 135 -19.75 3.98 -1.68
C TYR A 135 -20.21 5.41 -1.35
N MET A 136 -19.48 6.45 -1.79
CA MET A 136 -19.88 7.84 -1.56
C MET A 136 -21.09 8.33 -2.39
N TYR A 137 -21.58 7.51 -3.33
CA TYR A 137 -22.75 7.81 -4.16
C TYR A 137 -23.99 6.98 -3.80
N VAL A 138 -23.99 6.29 -2.64
CA VAL A 138 -25.12 5.51 -2.13
C VAL A 138 -25.80 6.21 -0.97
#